data_AF-A0A957I8H7-F1
#
_entry.id   AF-A0A957I8H7-F1
#
_cell.length_a   1.000
_cell.length_b   1.000
_cell.length_c   1.000
_cell.angle_alpha   90.00
_cell.angle_beta   90.00
_cell.angle_gamma   90.00
#
_symmetry.space_group_name_H-M   'P 1'
#
loop_
_entity.id
_entity.type
_entity.pdbx_description
1 polymer ?
#
loop_
_entity_poly.entity_id
_entity_poly.type
_entity_poly.pdbx_seq_one_letter_code
_entity_poly.pdbx_strand_id
1 'polypeptide(L)'
;MMDVTAVLNTLLHGNQLKRTPRTGWVQRGVPNAENVAAHSFGVVFAAMVLAQVVEEELDLGRLLAIAALHDLPEALTTDIPTPAWRYLPPGIKTAVE
;
A
#
# COMPACT_ATOMS: atom_id res chain seq x y z
N MET A 1 -26.52 8.39 7.22
CA MET A 1 -25.77 9.32 6.34
C MET A 1 -24.31 9.18 6.73
N MET A 2 -23.38 8.95 5.79
CA MET A 2 -21.95 8.87 6.14
C MET A 2 -21.53 10.21 6.73
N ASP A 3 -20.79 10.19 7.85
CA ASP A 3 -20.21 11.39 8.41
C ASP A 3 -19.20 11.97 7.41
N VAL A 4 -19.49 13.17 6.90
CA VAL A 4 -18.65 13.87 5.92
C VAL A 4 -17.23 14.05 6.46
N THR A 5 -17.08 14.25 7.77
CA THR A 5 -15.78 14.39 8.43
C THR A 5 -14.98 13.10 8.31
N ALA A 6 -15.58 11.95 8.58
CA ALA A 6 -14.94 10.64 8.45
C ALA A 6 -14.52 10.34 6.99
N VAL A 7 -15.37 10.69 6.01
CA VAL A 7 -15.04 10.54 4.58
C VAL A 7 -13.86 11.42 4.22
N LEU A 8 -13.88 12.70 4.61
CA LEU A 8 -12.79 13.64 4.35
C LEU A 8 -11.48 13.14 4.96
N ASN A 9 -11.49 12.69 6.21
CA ASN A 9 -10.29 12.18 6.88
C ASN A 9 -9.72 10.95 6.17
N THR A 10 -10.57 10.03 5.73
CA THR A 10 -10.14 8.86 4.94
C THR A 10 -9.45 9.28 3.65
N LEU A 11 -10.02 10.24 2.93
CA LEU A 11 -9.44 10.77 1.69
C LEU A 11 -8.10 11.47 1.93
N LEU A 12 -8.01 12.25 3.02
CA LEU A 12 -6.77 12.96 3.37
C LEU A 12 -5.67 11.99 3.77
N HIS A 13 -5.98 10.98 4.59
CA HIS A 13 -5.02 9.94 4.96
C HIS A 13 -4.54 9.15 3.74
N GLY A 14 -5.44 8.61 2.91
CA GLY A 14 -5.03 7.85 1.73
C GLY A 14 -4.17 8.67 0.75
N ASN A 15 -4.42 9.99 0.64
CA ASN A 15 -3.57 10.86 -0.19
C ASN A 15 -2.15 11.09 0.37
N GLN A 16 -1.88 10.77 1.65
CA GLN A 16 -0.52 10.81 2.19
C GLN A 16 0.41 9.78 1.56
N LEU A 17 -0.12 8.68 0.98
CA LEU A 17 0.69 7.70 0.25
C LEU A 17 1.47 8.32 -0.92
N LYS A 18 1.01 9.45 -1.48
CA LYS A 18 1.73 10.21 -2.53
C LYS A 18 2.98 10.90 -1.99
N ARG A 19 3.12 11.00 -0.67
CA ARG A 19 4.23 11.63 0.04
C ARG A 19 5.04 10.63 0.90
N THR A 20 4.56 9.41 1.06
CA THR A 20 5.31 8.33 1.73
C THR A 20 6.26 7.67 0.74
N PRO A 21 7.59 7.90 0.83
CA PRO A 21 8.54 7.22 -0.05
C PRO A 21 8.64 5.74 0.33
N ARG A 22 8.97 4.88 -0.65
CA ARG A 22 9.32 3.49 -0.37
C ARG A 22 10.68 3.43 0.33
N THR A 23 10.66 3.16 1.63
CA THR A 23 11.80 3.28 2.56
C THR A 23 12.97 2.40 2.15
N GLY A 24 12.70 1.21 1.58
CA GLY A 24 13.74 0.32 1.09
C GLY A 24 14.67 0.96 0.05
N TRP A 25 14.12 1.73 -0.90
CA TRP A 25 14.90 2.46 -1.90
C TRP A 25 15.70 3.61 -1.29
N VAL A 26 15.06 4.36 -0.39
CA VAL A 26 15.70 5.49 0.33
C VAL A 26 16.91 5.00 1.13
N GLN A 27 16.79 3.88 1.85
CA GLN A 27 17.88 3.26 2.61
C GLN A 27 19.06 2.82 1.73
N ARG A 28 18.84 2.59 0.44
CA ARG A 28 19.88 2.25 -0.54
C ARG A 28 20.41 3.44 -1.32
N GLY A 29 20.03 4.66 -0.93
CA GLY A 29 20.52 5.89 -1.54
C GLY A 29 19.96 6.15 -2.93
N VAL A 30 18.84 5.51 -3.31
CA VAL A 30 18.18 5.79 -4.60
C VAL A 30 17.52 7.17 -4.52
N PRO A 31 17.94 8.14 -5.35
CA PRO A 31 17.31 9.45 -5.38
C PRO A 31 15.91 9.35 -5.98
N ASN A 32 14.97 10.17 -5.51
CA ASN A 32 13.59 10.21 -6.01
C ASN A 32 12.93 8.82 -6.04
N ALA A 33 13.12 8.03 -4.97
CA ALA A 33 12.43 6.76 -4.79
C ALA A 33 10.92 6.92 -5.04
N GLU A 34 10.31 5.89 -5.63
CA GLU A 34 8.86 5.86 -5.80
C GLU A 34 8.16 6.05 -4.44
N ASN A 35 6.98 6.65 -4.46
CA ASN A 35 6.11 6.71 -3.28
C ASN A 35 5.17 5.50 -3.26
N VAL A 36 4.57 5.23 -2.09
CA VAL A 36 3.66 4.09 -1.90
C VAL A 36 2.48 4.15 -2.87
N ALA A 37 1.93 5.34 -3.17
CA ALA A 37 0.84 5.45 -4.15
C ALA A 37 1.26 5.01 -5.57
N ALA A 38 2.48 5.34 -6.00
CA ALA A 38 3.03 4.89 -7.28
C ALA A 38 3.26 3.38 -7.29
N HIS A 39 3.76 2.83 -6.18
CA HIS A 39 3.90 1.39 -5.98
C HIS A 39 2.53 0.68 -6.09
N SER A 40 1.51 1.13 -5.36
CA SER A 40 0.16 0.53 -5.39
C SER A 40 -0.45 0.58 -6.79
N PHE A 41 -0.24 1.66 -7.55
CA PHE A 41 -0.66 1.71 -8.96
C PHE A 41 0.04 0.63 -9.81
N GLY A 42 1.36 0.44 -9.63
CA GLY A 42 2.11 -0.62 -10.28
C GLY A 42 1.58 -2.02 -9.94
N VAL A 43 1.22 -2.26 -8.67
CA VAL A 43 0.62 -3.53 -8.21
C VAL A 43 -0.76 -3.75 -8.85
N VAL A 44 -1.61 -2.72 -8.92
CA VAL A 44 -2.91 -2.80 -9.60
C VAL A 44 -2.73 -3.15 -11.07
N PHE A 45 -1.81 -2.49 -11.77
CA PHE A 45 -1.53 -2.77 -13.18
C PHE A 45 -1.00 -4.20 -13.37
N ALA A 46 -0.06 -4.63 -12.53
CA ALA A 46 0.47 -5.99 -12.56
C ALA A 46 -0.63 -7.03 -12.31
N ALA A 47 -1.48 -6.83 -11.29
CA ALA A 47 -2.59 -7.71 -10.97
C ALA A 47 -3.58 -7.84 -12.13
N MET A 48 -3.89 -6.72 -12.80
CA MET A 48 -4.78 -6.70 -13.96
C MET A 48 -4.22 -7.52 -15.14
N VAL A 49 -2.91 -7.41 -15.41
CA VAL A 49 -2.24 -8.16 -16.49
C VAL A 49 -2.09 -9.64 -16.13
N LEU A 50 -1.65 -9.94 -14.90
CA LEU A 50 -1.45 -11.31 -14.44
C LEU A 50 -2.76 -12.10 -14.34
N ALA A 51 -3.87 -11.43 -14.02
CA ALA A 51 -5.19 -12.07 -14.02
C ALA A 51 -5.59 -12.68 -15.38
N GLN A 52 -4.94 -12.28 -16.48
CA GLN A 52 -5.20 -12.85 -17.81
C GLN A 52 -4.53 -14.22 -18.04
N VAL A 53 -3.56 -14.60 -17.19
CA VAL A 53 -2.78 -15.83 -17.36
C VAL A 53 -2.93 -16.80 -16.18
N VAL A 54 -3.74 -16.44 -15.18
CA VAL A 54 -4.14 -17.33 -14.08
C VAL A 54 -5.32 -18.18 -14.56
N GLU A 55 -5.24 -19.50 -14.36
CA GLU A 55 -6.27 -20.43 -14.84
C GLU A 55 -7.50 -20.47 -13.91
N GLU A 56 -7.30 -20.14 -12.64
CA GLU A 56 -8.35 -20.07 -11.64
C GLU A 56 -9.32 -18.90 -11.88
N GLU A 57 -10.59 -19.10 -11.53
CA GLU A 57 -11.59 -18.03 -11.58
C GLU A 57 -11.28 -16.96 -10.52
N LEU A 58 -11.05 -15.73 -10.96
CA LEU A 58 -10.74 -14.59 -10.10
C LEU A 58 -11.90 -13.57 -10.12
N ASP A 59 -12.31 -13.11 -8.95
CA ASP A 59 -13.07 -11.86 -8.85
C ASP A 59 -12.10 -10.68 -9.08
N LEU A 60 -12.08 -10.20 -10.32
CA LEU A 60 -11.20 -9.09 -10.72
C LEU A 60 -11.49 -7.81 -9.92
N GLY A 61 -12.75 -7.53 -9.58
CA GLY A 61 -13.11 -6.36 -8.79
C GLY A 61 -12.51 -6.42 -7.39
N ARG A 62 -12.62 -7.58 -6.74
CA ARG A 62 -11.99 -7.84 -5.44
C ARG A 62 -10.47 -7.80 -5.52
N LEU A 63 -9.87 -8.42 -6.53
CA LEU A 63 -8.42 -8.42 -6.74
C LEU A 63 -7.86 -7.00 -6.86
N LEU A 64 -8.46 -6.17 -7.71
CA LEU A 64 -8.01 -4.79 -7.92
C LEU A 64 -8.25 -3.92 -6.69
N ALA A 65 -9.34 -4.16 -5.93
CA ALA A 65 -9.58 -3.47 -4.66
C ALA A 65 -8.52 -3.83 -3.61
N ILE A 66 -8.14 -5.10 -3.48
CA ILE A 66 -7.05 -5.53 -2.59
C ILE A 66 -5.73 -4.87 -3.03
N ALA A 67 -5.38 -4.97 -4.31
CA ALA A 67 -4.15 -4.37 -4.84
C ALA A 67 -4.07 -2.86 -4.58
N ALA A 68 -5.18 -2.13 -4.74
CA ALA A 68 -5.22 -0.69 -4.51
C ALA A 68 -5.12 -0.29 -3.03
N LEU A 69 -5.57 -1.16 -2.11
CA LEU A 69 -5.71 -0.84 -0.69
C LEU A 69 -4.68 -1.53 0.21
N HIS A 70 -3.86 -2.45 -0.31
CA HIS A 70 -2.99 -3.31 0.50
C HIS A 70 -2.00 -2.55 1.38
N ASP A 71 -1.50 -1.40 0.91
CA ASP A 71 -0.59 -0.53 1.68
C ASP A 71 -1.30 0.73 2.23
N LEU A 72 -2.64 0.79 2.22
CA LEU A 72 -3.36 1.96 2.74
C LEU A 72 -2.96 2.34 4.18
N PRO A 73 -2.69 1.39 5.10
CA PRO A 73 -2.26 1.72 6.46
C PRO A 73 -0.92 2.46 6.52
N GLU A 74 -0.04 2.30 5.52
CA GLU A 74 1.24 3.04 5.40
C GLU A 74 1.04 4.56 5.27
N ALA A 75 -0.19 5.03 5.02
CA ALA A 75 -0.56 6.44 5.10
C ALA A 75 -0.36 7.03 6.50
N LEU A 76 -0.43 6.18 7.54
CA LEU A 76 -0.31 6.56 8.95
C LEU A 76 0.94 5.95 9.58
N THR A 77 1.27 4.70 9.23
CA THR A 77 2.40 3.98 9.83
C THR A 77 3.72 4.23 9.12
N THR A 78 3.71 4.85 7.93
CA THR A 78 4.82 4.92 6.97
C THR A 78 5.21 3.53 6.41
N ASP A 79 6.01 3.47 5.35
CA ASP A 79 6.54 2.19 4.83
C ASP A 79 7.58 1.63 5.80
N ILE A 80 7.17 0.67 6.64
CA ILE A 80 8.02 0.02 7.64
C ILE A 80 8.96 -0.99 6.93
N PRO A 81 10.26 -0.69 6.81
CA PRO A 81 11.17 -1.49 6.00
C PRO A 81 11.52 -2.81 6.71
N THR A 82 11.75 -3.88 5.94
CA THR A 82 12.05 -5.23 6.46
C THR A 82 13.12 -5.28 7.56
N PRO A 83 14.24 -4.51 7.52
CA PRO A 83 15.20 -4.50 8.61
C PRO A 83 14.63 -4.07 9.97
N ALA A 84 13.61 -3.20 9.99
CA ALA A 84 12.95 -2.74 11.22
C ALA A 84 12.14 -3.85 11.90
N TRP A 85 11.66 -4.84 11.13
CA TRP A 85 10.79 -5.90 11.65
C TRP A 85 11.46 -6.75 12.73
N ARG A 86 12.79 -6.83 12.73
CA ARG A 86 13.59 -7.54 13.76
C ARG A 86 13.51 -6.88 15.14
N TYR A 87 13.11 -5.62 15.20
CA TYR A 87 13.04 -4.82 16.42
C TYR A 87 11.60 -4.56 16.87
N LEU A 88 10.63 -5.07 16.11
CA LEU A 88 9.21 -4.91 16.36
C LEU A 88 8.65 -6.15 17.07
N PRO A 89 7.64 -5.99 17.96
CA PRO A 89 6.95 -7.13 18.54
C PRO A 89 6.41 -8.08 17.46
N PRO A 90 6.46 -9.41 17.67
CA PRO A 90 5.92 -10.37 16.71
C PRO A 90 4.47 -10.05 16.33
N GLY A 91 4.17 -10.06 15.02
CA GLY A 91 2.83 -9.83 14.50
C GLY A 91 2.36 -8.36 14.50
N ILE A 92 3.15 -7.41 15.04
CA ILE A 92 2.70 -6.00 15.09
C ILE A 92 2.47 -5.43 13.70
N LYS A 93 3.28 -5.84 12.71
CA LYS A 93 3.15 -5.38 11.33
C LYS A 93 1.75 -5.68 10.79
N THR A 94 1.33 -6.95 10.84
CA THR A 94 -0.01 -7.39 10.43
C THR A 94 -1.14 -6.81 11.27
N ALA A 95 -0.85 -6.32 12.48
CA ALA A 95 -1.85 -5.66 13.31
C ALA A 95 -2.06 -4.19 12.93
N VAL A 96 -1.06 -3.56 12.30
CA VAL A 96 -1.10 -2.15 11.90
C VAL A 96 -1.21 -1.94 10.39
N GLU A 97 -1.00 -2.99 9.60
CA GLU A 97 -1.18 -3.09 8.14
C GLU A 97 -2.13 -4.25 7.81
#